data_AF-A0A484HIU4-F1
#
_entry.id   AF-A0A484HIU4-F1
#
_cell.length_a   1.000
_cell.length_b   1.000
_cell.length_c   1.000
_cell.angle_alpha   90.00
_cell.angle_beta   90.00
_cell.angle_gamma   90.00
#
_symmetry.space_group_name_H-M   'P 1'
#
loop_
_entity.id
_entity.type
_entity.pdbx_description
1 polymer ?
#
loop_
_entity_poly.entity_id
_entity_poly.type
_entity_poly.pdbx_seq_one_letter_code
_entity_poly.pdbx_strand_id
1 'polypeptide(L)'
;MFTDFIRFHLNCFSVFTICIFSCSCVKSFANNSLENEDAAIVTSEVEEYANSVVKPLIANVPNEDKLSMLRKISEIIISREHGVNSNAVEPSKYIYYDIFDTLKLGFLVTLNLSFHQKQNIKNWHAKYMSDTAADVFFAPSASEIIKDRAAFGCTHYARVFIAVVKELKIIDNPGDLRYAATCVAKDYNMAYKRQDYEMTINGHQFAMVRIGPKWYAINTSKGETVEMSMDFSPDKISPPNNTAIQFQSYPEVTFLFRKIGKNHSDNIQDNSLIKLMNIYRSGENNRQSFSWSEYEKL
;
A
#
# COMPACT_ATOMS: atom_id res chain seq x y z
N MET A 1 16.42 37.20 47.89
CA MET A 1 17.40 36.54 46.99
C MET A 1 17.80 35.14 47.49
N PHE A 2 16.94 34.43 48.25
CA PHE A 2 17.21 33.07 48.75
C PHE A 2 16.04 32.09 48.48
N THR A 3 14.90 32.59 48.00
CA THR A 3 13.67 31.82 47.72
C THR A 3 13.57 31.35 46.26
N ASP A 4 14.24 32.03 45.32
CA ASP A 4 14.22 31.64 43.90
C ASP A 4 15.25 30.54 43.56
N PHE A 5 16.29 30.37 44.39
CA PHE A 5 17.32 29.36 44.20
C PHE A 5 16.85 27.95 44.60
N ILE A 6 15.97 27.85 45.61
CA ILE A 6 15.39 26.58 46.07
C ILE A 6 14.34 26.06 45.08
N ARG A 7 13.61 26.96 44.40
CA ARG A 7 12.61 26.61 43.38
C ARG A 7 13.24 26.07 42.08
N PHE A 8 14.44 26.51 41.74
CA PHE A 8 15.18 26.01 40.58
C PHE A 8 15.69 24.57 40.81
N HIS A 9 16.22 24.27 42.00
CA HIS A 9 16.73 22.93 42.31
C HIS A 9 15.64 21.86 42.50
N LEU A 10 14.43 22.22 42.98
CA LEU A 10 13.31 21.27 43.06
C LEU A 10 12.74 20.88 41.68
N ASN A 11 12.82 21.77 40.68
CA ASN A 11 12.40 21.47 39.30
C ASN A 11 13.43 20.63 38.54
N CYS A 12 14.72 20.75 38.84
CA CYS A 12 15.74 19.89 38.21
C CYS A 12 15.74 18.45 38.75
N PHE A 13 15.42 18.24 40.04
CA PHE A 13 15.38 16.90 40.64
C PHE A 13 14.14 16.09 40.23
N SER A 14 13.01 16.76 39.95
CA SER A 14 11.79 16.11 39.47
C SER A 14 11.90 15.71 37.98
N VAL A 15 12.67 16.44 37.16
CA VAL A 15 12.99 16.05 35.77
C VAL A 15 13.96 14.85 35.75
N PHE A 16 14.95 14.80 36.63
CA PHE A 16 15.92 13.69 36.66
C PHE A 16 15.32 12.36 37.15
N THR A 17 14.33 12.42 38.05
CA THR A 17 13.65 11.21 38.57
C THR A 17 12.70 10.58 37.54
N ILE A 18 12.10 11.39 36.65
CA ILE A 18 11.28 10.93 35.52
C ILE A 18 12.14 10.26 34.43
N CYS A 19 13.39 10.70 34.26
CA CYS A 19 14.35 10.09 33.33
C CYS A 19 14.95 8.75 33.81
N ILE A 20 14.94 8.45 35.12
CA ILE A 20 15.52 7.20 35.64
C ILE A 20 14.49 6.07 35.76
N PHE A 21 13.19 6.37 35.91
CA PHE A 21 12.14 5.33 35.91
C PHE A 21 11.70 4.87 34.50
N SER A 22 12.24 5.45 33.43
CA SER A 22 11.90 5.12 32.04
C SER A 22 12.84 4.08 31.38
N CYS A 23 13.85 3.58 32.11
CA CYS A 23 14.81 2.58 31.59
C CYS A 23 14.49 1.11 31.90
N SER A 24 13.25 0.79 32.27
CA SER A 24 12.81 -0.59 32.53
C SER A 24 11.58 -0.98 31.71
N CYS A 25 11.54 -0.61 30.43
CA CYS A 25 10.60 -1.22 29.49
C CYS A 25 11.29 -2.42 28.85
N VAL A 26 11.02 -3.59 29.40
CA VAL A 26 11.15 -4.88 28.71
C VAL A 26 10.49 -4.71 27.35
N LYS A 27 11.29 -4.62 26.29
CA LYS A 27 10.80 -4.75 24.92
C LYS A 27 10.24 -6.15 24.80
N SER A 28 8.93 -6.26 24.91
CA SER A 28 8.21 -7.46 24.48
C SER A 28 8.50 -7.60 22.99
N PHE A 29 9.26 -8.64 22.63
CA PHE A 29 9.36 -9.08 21.25
C PHE A 29 7.99 -9.62 20.86
N ALA A 30 7.13 -8.75 20.34
CA ALA A 30 5.99 -9.17 19.56
C ALA A 30 6.55 -9.77 18.26
N ASN A 31 6.61 -11.09 18.21
CA ASN A 31 6.80 -11.83 16.97
C ASN A 31 5.58 -11.56 16.07
N ASN A 32 5.62 -10.48 15.29
CA ASN A 32 4.62 -10.19 14.28
C ASN A 32 4.84 -11.13 13.09
N SER A 33 4.24 -12.32 13.16
CA SER A 33 4.16 -13.31 12.09
C SER A 33 3.24 -12.86 10.94
N LEU A 34 3.33 -11.60 10.50
CA LEU A 34 2.61 -11.04 9.34
C LEU A 34 3.12 -11.60 8.00
N GLU A 35 4.10 -12.51 8.03
CA GLU A 35 4.95 -12.79 6.87
C GLU A 35 4.31 -13.60 5.73
N ASN A 36 3.11 -14.16 5.90
CA ASN A 36 2.49 -15.04 4.88
C ASN A 36 0.98 -14.88 4.66
N GLU A 37 0.32 -13.85 5.21
CA GLU A 37 -1.13 -13.68 4.98
C GLU A 37 -1.43 -13.06 3.60
N ASP A 38 -2.37 -13.66 2.86
CA ASP A 38 -2.88 -13.13 1.59
C ASP A 38 -3.66 -11.82 1.89
N ALA A 39 -3.03 -10.68 1.60
CA ALA A 39 -3.60 -9.37 1.84
C ALA A 39 -4.83 -9.06 0.97
N ALA A 40 -5.14 -9.88 -0.03
CA ALA A 40 -6.32 -9.81 -0.87
C ALA A 40 -7.20 -11.08 -0.72
N ILE A 41 -7.13 -11.74 0.44
CA ILE A 41 -8.02 -12.86 0.77
C ILE A 41 -9.48 -12.40 0.82
N VAL A 42 -10.38 -13.28 0.39
CA VAL A 42 -11.82 -13.08 0.50
C VAL A 42 -12.24 -13.48 1.92
N THR A 43 -12.50 -12.48 2.76
CA THR A 43 -13.08 -12.66 4.10
C THR A 43 -14.58 -12.35 4.08
N SER A 44 -15.28 -12.58 5.19
CA SER A 44 -16.69 -12.18 5.34
C SER A 44 -16.94 -10.70 5.10
N GLU A 45 -16.02 -9.80 5.49
CA GLU A 45 -16.14 -8.37 5.20
C GLU A 45 -16.01 -8.07 3.70
N VAL A 46 -15.14 -8.79 2.99
CA VAL A 46 -15.00 -8.68 1.53
C VAL A 46 -16.26 -9.20 0.86
N GLU A 47 -16.76 -10.38 1.27
CA GLU A 47 -17.98 -10.99 0.78
C GLU A 47 -19.18 -10.05 0.92
N GLU A 48 -19.36 -9.49 2.12
CA GLU A 48 -20.45 -8.55 2.41
C GLU A 48 -20.34 -7.31 1.54
N TYR A 49 -19.17 -6.66 1.48
CA TYR A 49 -18.98 -5.46 0.67
C TYR A 49 -19.17 -5.73 -0.82
N ALA A 50 -18.59 -6.80 -1.33
CA ALA A 50 -18.70 -7.17 -2.74
C ALA A 50 -20.17 -7.44 -3.12
N ASN A 51 -20.91 -8.22 -2.33
CA ASN A 51 -22.27 -8.62 -2.66
C ASN A 51 -23.33 -7.55 -2.36
N SER A 52 -23.16 -6.77 -1.30
CA SER A 52 -24.17 -5.77 -0.88
C SER A 52 -23.95 -4.40 -1.51
N VAL A 53 -22.70 -4.03 -1.81
CA VAL A 53 -22.35 -2.70 -2.35
C VAL A 53 -21.98 -2.79 -3.82
N VAL A 54 -21.00 -3.63 -4.18
CA VAL A 54 -20.43 -3.61 -5.53
C VAL A 54 -21.35 -4.28 -6.55
N LYS A 55 -21.81 -5.50 -6.25
CA LYS A 55 -22.62 -6.32 -7.16
C LYS A 55 -23.88 -5.62 -7.66
N PRO A 56 -24.69 -4.92 -6.83
CA PRO A 56 -25.86 -4.20 -7.33
C PRO A 56 -25.48 -3.04 -8.27
N LEU A 57 -24.35 -2.36 -8.02
CA LEU A 57 -23.91 -1.21 -8.80
C LEU A 57 -23.29 -1.57 -10.16
N ILE A 58 -22.90 -2.84 -10.35
CA ILE A 58 -22.43 -3.37 -11.64
C ILE A 58 -23.48 -4.20 -12.38
N ALA A 59 -24.67 -4.43 -11.79
CA ALA A 59 -25.67 -5.35 -12.32
C ALA A 59 -26.19 -5.02 -13.73
N ASN A 60 -26.10 -3.74 -14.12
CA ASN A 60 -26.52 -3.27 -15.46
C ASN A 60 -25.41 -3.40 -16.52
N VAL A 61 -24.19 -3.78 -16.13
CA VAL A 61 -23.10 -4.03 -17.07
C VAL A 61 -23.25 -5.45 -17.63
N PRO A 62 -23.21 -5.66 -18.95
CA PRO A 62 -23.29 -7.00 -19.52
C PRO A 62 -22.16 -7.90 -19.02
N ASN A 63 -22.46 -9.15 -18.65
CA ASN A 63 -21.49 -10.12 -18.12
C ASN A 63 -20.33 -10.40 -19.10
N GLU A 64 -20.59 -10.27 -20.40
CA GLU A 64 -19.61 -10.45 -21.46
C GLU A 64 -18.60 -9.28 -21.51
N ASP A 65 -19.00 -8.08 -21.05
CA ASP A 65 -18.14 -6.89 -21.01
C ASP A 65 -17.37 -6.80 -19.69
N LYS A 66 -16.49 -7.78 -19.50
CA LYS A 66 -15.61 -7.87 -18.32
C LYS A 66 -14.77 -6.61 -18.12
N LEU A 67 -14.32 -5.95 -19.19
CA LEU A 67 -13.47 -4.76 -19.06
C LEU A 67 -14.27 -3.59 -18.47
N SER A 68 -15.48 -3.34 -18.96
CA SER A 68 -16.36 -2.31 -18.38
C SER A 68 -16.75 -2.64 -16.95
N MET A 69 -16.99 -3.92 -16.60
CA MET A 69 -17.23 -4.32 -15.21
C MET A 69 -16.06 -3.97 -14.30
N LEU A 70 -14.84 -4.34 -14.68
CA LEU A 70 -13.64 -4.07 -13.89
C LEU A 70 -13.37 -2.56 -13.74
N ARG A 71 -13.61 -1.79 -14.79
CA ARG A 71 -13.56 -0.32 -14.69
C ARG A 71 -14.60 0.20 -13.71
N LYS A 72 -15.83 -0.32 -13.77
CA LYS A 72 -16.91 0.08 -12.86
C LYS A 72 -16.61 -0.28 -11.41
N ILE A 73 -16.04 -1.46 -11.15
CA ILE A 73 -15.58 -1.87 -9.82
C ILE A 73 -14.54 -0.88 -9.29
N SER A 74 -13.57 -0.48 -10.11
CA SER A 74 -12.57 0.53 -9.71
C SER A 74 -13.23 1.86 -9.37
N GLU A 75 -14.19 2.35 -10.19
CA GLU A 75 -14.97 3.56 -9.92
C GLU A 75 -15.72 3.50 -8.58
N ILE A 76 -16.35 2.36 -8.27
CA ILE A 76 -17.09 2.16 -7.01
C ILE A 76 -16.12 2.26 -5.82
N ILE A 77 -14.99 1.55 -5.89
CA ILE A 77 -13.99 1.48 -4.81
C ILE A 77 -13.39 2.87 -4.51
N ILE A 78 -13.22 3.73 -5.52
CA ILE A 78 -12.69 5.11 -5.32
C ILE A 78 -13.77 6.14 -4.95
N SER A 79 -15.05 5.81 -5.12
CA SER A 79 -16.16 6.74 -4.91
C SER A 79 -16.28 7.17 -3.44
N ARG A 80 -16.71 8.41 -3.21
CA ARG A 80 -16.91 8.91 -1.83
C ARG A 80 -18.06 8.20 -1.09
N GLU A 81 -19.09 7.81 -1.84
CA GLU A 81 -20.32 7.26 -1.28
C GLU A 81 -20.16 5.78 -0.92
N HIS A 82 -19.63 4.99 -1.84
CA HIS A 82 -19.55 3.52 -1.73
C HIS A 82 -18.12 3.00 -1.60
N GLY A 83 -17.12 3.83 -1.83
CA GLY A 83 -15.72 3.43 -1.87
C GLY A 83 -15.08 3.27 -0.50
N VAL A 84 -13.81 2.90 -0.51
CA VAL A 84 -13.07 2.56 0.70
C VAL A 84 -12.22 3.70 1.22
N ASN A 85 -12.47 4.95 0.83
CA ASN A 85 -11.68 6.12 1.24
C ASN A 85 -12.47 7.16 2.05
N SER A 86 -13.71 6.85 2.46
CA SER A 86 -14.56 7.80 3.19
C SER A 86 -13.99 8.21 4.55
N ASN A 87 -13.21 7.35 5.19
CA ASN A 87 -12.51 7.60 6.46
C ASN A 87 -10.99 7.66 6.26
N ALA A 88 -10.51 7.84 5.03
CA ALA A 88 -9.09 8.02 4.79
C ALA A 88 -8.58 9.25 5.55
N VAL A 89 -7.37 9.12 6.06
CA VAL A 89 -6.63 10.19 6.73
C VAL A 89 -5.41 10.47 5.86
N GLU A 90 -5.06 11.75 5.74
CA GLU A 90 -3.86 12.16 5.02
C GLU A 90 -2.62 11.43 5.57
N PRO A 91 -1.79 10.83 4.70
CA PRO A 91 -0.54 10.16 5.05
C PRO A 91 0.32 10.89 6.10
N SER A 92 0.48 12.20 5.95
CA SER A 92 1.28 13.05 6.85
C SER A 92 0.80 12.99 8.31
N LYS A 93 -0.50 12.80 8.55
CA LYS A 93 -1.05 12.71 9.91
C LYS A 93 -0.64 11.44 10.63
N TYR A 94 -0.37 10.33 9.92
CA TYR A 94 0.16 9.13 10.56
C TYR A 94 1.59 9.34 11.03
N ILE A 95 2.42 10.00 10.21
CA ILE A 95 3.80 10.37 10.57
C ILE A 95 3.80 11.31 11.77
N TYR A 96 3.00 12.39 11.73
CA TYR A 96 2.92 13.30 12.87
C TYR A 96 2.34 12.62 14.09
N TYR A 97 1.34 11.75 13.94
CA TYR A 97 0.80 11.03 15.09
C TYR A 97 1.89 10.20 15.76
N ASP A 98 2.67 9.43 14.99
CA ASP A 98 3.80 8.65 15.51
C ASP A 98 4.81 9.51 16.29
N ILE A 99 5.26 10.62 15.69
CA ILE A 99 6.19 11.56 16.32
C ILE A 99 5.62 12.10 17.65
N PHE A 100 4.37 12.56 17.66
CA PHE A 100 3.75 13.16 18.84
C PHE A 100 3.36 12.11 19.89
N ASP A 101 3.06 10.87 19.50
CA ASP A 101 2.69 9.81 20.42
C ASP A 101 3.86 9.39 21.32
N THR A 102 5.11 9.51 20.84
CA THR A 102 6.31 9.34 21.68
C THR A 102 6.32 10.27 22.90
N LEU A 103 5.71 11.45 22.79
CA LEU A 103 5.57 12.44 23.88
C LEU A 103 4.19 12.37 24.56
N LYS A 104 3.35 11.37 24.23
CA LYS A 104 1.94 11.24 24.63
C LYS A 104 1.07 12.42 24.21
N LEU A 105 1.44 13.10 23.13
CA LEU A 105 0.75 14.27 22.57
C LEU A 105 0.03 13.95 21.23
N GLY A 106 -0.06 12.67 20.84
CA GLY A 106 -0.69 12.24 19.58
C GLY A 106 -2.12 12.76 19.38
N PHE A 107 -2.85 13.02 20.48
CA PHE A 107 -4.20 13.60 20.44
C PHE A 107 -4.27 14.95 19.68
N LEU A 108 -3.18 15.75 19.68
CA LEU A 108 -3.11 17.03 18.99
C LEU A 108 -3.28 16.87 17.47
N VAL A 109 -2.72 15.81 16.89
CA VAL A 109 -2.82 15.50 15.45
C VAL A 109 -4.25 15.11 15.07
N THR A 110 -5.04 14.68 16.04
CA THR A 110 -6.38 14.15 15.83
C THR A 110 -7.52 15.15 16.01
N LEU A 111 -7.24 16.40 16.41
CA LEU A 111 -8.26 17.36 16.83
C LEU A 111 -9.38 17.58 15.78
N ASN A 112 -9.02 17.64 14.50
CA ASN A 112 -9.95 17.89 13.38
C ASN A 112 -10.41 16.61 12.66
N LEU A 113 -10.26 15.45 13.29
CA LEU A 113 -10.65 14.16 12.71
C LEU A 113 -12.00 13.69 13.27
N SER A 114 -12.75 12.98 12.43
CA SER A 114 -13.96 12.28 12.85
C SER A 114 -13.63 11.17 13.86
N PHE A 115 -14.63 10.67 14.58
CA PHE A 115 -14.44 9.55 15.50
C PHE A 115 -13.81 8.33 14.80
N HIS A 116 -14.30 7.97 13.61
CA HIS A 116 -13.76 6.85 12.83
C HIS A 116 -12.31 7.10 12.40
N GLN A 117 -12.00 8.29 11.89
CA GLN A 117 -10.62 8.66 11.51
C GLN A 117 -9.66 8.62 12.70
N LYS A 118 -10.10 9.06 13.89
CA LYS A 118 -9.32 8.96 15.14
C LYS A 118 -9.00 7.52 15.48
N GLN A 119 -9.99 6.64 15.36
CA GLN A 119 -9.82 5.23 15.65
C GLN A 119 -8.89 4.55 14.64
N ASN A 120 -9.04 4.88 13.35
CA ASN A 120 -8.20 4.35 12.28
C ASN A 120 -6.72 4.73 12.49
N ILE A 121 -6.41 5.98 12.82
CA ILE A 121 -5.02 6.38 13.13
C ILE A 121 -4.47 5.52 14.27
N LYS A 122 -5.19 5.41 15.38
CA LYS A 122 -4.73 4.66 16.56
C LYS A 122 -4.51 3.18 16.24
N ASN A 123 -5.48 2.54 15.59
CA ASN A 123 -5.43 1.12 15.28
C ASN A 123 -4.26 0.81 14.32
N TRP A 124 -4.15 1.59 13.24
CA TRP A 124 -3.16 1.34 12.20
C TRP A 124 -1.76 1.73 12.65
N HIS A 125 -1.62 2.80 13.46
CA HIS A 125 -0.35 3.13 14.12
C HIS A 125 0.11 2.00 15.04
N ALA A 126 -0.76 1.54 15.94
CA ALA A 126 -0.43 0.46 16.88
C ALA A 126 -0.09 -0.86 16.18
N LYS A 127 -0.73 -1.15 15.04
CA LYS A 127 -0.52 -2.41 14.31
C LYS A 127 0.70 -2.38 13.39
N TYR A 128 0.98 -1.24 12.77
CA TYR A 128 1.94 -1.19 11.67
C TYR A 128 3.11 -0.22 11.84
N MET A 129 3.03 0.70 12.80
CA MET A 129 4.02 1.79 12.94
C MET A 129 4.74 1.78 14.29
N SER A 130 4.21 1.11 15.33
CA SER A 130 4.76 1.14 16.69
C SER A 130 6.20 0.63 16.81
N ASP A 131 6.60 -0.34 15.97
CA ASP A 131 7.91 -1.01 16.08
C ASP A 131 8.93 -0.47 15.07
N THR A 132 8.44 0.03 13.93
CA THR A 132 9.22 0.71 12.89
C THR A 132 8.31 1.74 12.26
N ALA A 133 8.62 3.03 12.47
CA ALA A 133 7.92 4.13 11.83
C ALA A 133 8.13 4.01 10.31
N ALA A 134 7.20 3.34 9.63
CA ALA A 134 7.17 3.33 8.18
C ALA A 134 6.58 4.66 7.72
N ASP A 135 7.25 5.33 6.78
CA ASP A 135 6.65 6.40 5.99
C ASP A 135 5.43 5.82 5.27
N VAL A 136 4.25 5.96 5.88
CA VAL A 136 2.86 5.77 5.41
C VAL A 136 2.50 4.54 4.55
N PHE A 137 3.44 3.67 4.22
CA PHE A 137 3.26 2.47 3.43
C PHE A 137 3.24 1.27 4.36
N PHE A 138 2.23 1.21 5.22
CA PHE A 138 1.91 0.00 5.94
C PHE A 138 0.92 -0.86 5.14
N ALA A 139 0.81 -2.14 5.50
CA ALA A 139 0.18 -3.14 4.65
C ALA A 139 -1.13 -3.72 5.24
N PRO A 140 -2.22 -2.93 5.33
CA PRO A 140 -3.52 -3.47 5.73
C PRO A 140 -4.08 -4.40 4.66
N SER A 141 -4.76 -5.46 5.10
CA SER A 141 -5.49 -6.36 4.23
C SER A 141 -6.69 -5.66 3.57
N ALA A 142 -7.23 -6.24 2.50
CA ALA A 142 -8.46 -5.78 1.86
C ALA A 142 -9.63 -5.68 2.86
N SER A 143 -9.75 -6.66 3.78
CA SER A 143 -10.76 -6.66 4.84
C SER A 143 -10.63 -5.43 5.74
N GLU A 144 -9.43 -5.12 6.22
CA GLU A 144 -9.19 -3.96 7.07
C GLU A 144 -9.49 -2.64 6.35
N ILE A 145 -9.07 -2.54 5.09
CA ILE A 145 -9.34 -1.35 4.26
C ILE A 145 -10.85 -1.15 4.06
N ILE A 146 -11.60 -2.23 3.78
CA ILE A 146 -13.06 -2.21 3.61
C ILE A 146 -13.74 -1.82 4.92
N LYS A 147 -13.39 -2.51 6.01
CA LYS A 147 -13.97 -2.31 7.35
C LYS A 147 -13.78 -0.87 7.84
N ASP A 148 -12.56 -0.36 7.74
CA ASP A 148 -12.22 0.96 8.25
C ASP A 148 -12.58 2.07 7.23
N ARG A 149 -12.88 1.69 5.98
CA ARG A 149 -13.04 2.58 4.81
C ARG A 149 -11.92 3.61 4.72
N ALA A 150 -10.67 3.14 4.85
CA ALA A 150 -9.49 3.99 4.95
C ALA A 150 -8.37 3.67 3.95
N ALA A 151 -8.65 3.59 2.65
CA ALA A 151 -7.62 3.43 1.64
C ALA A 151 -6.76 4.70 1.48
N PHE A 152 -5.45 4.51 1.36
CA PHE A 152 -4.51 5.53 0.90
C PHE A 152 -3.50 4.87 -0.05
N GLY A 153 -3.12 5.57 -1.11
CA GLY A 153 -2.20 5.05 -2.11
C GLY A 153 -2.75 3.89 -2.95
N CYS A 154 -2.07 3.58 -4.05
CA CYS A 154 -2.51 2.61 -5.05
C CYS A 154 -2.55 1.16 -4.54
N THR A 155 -1.68 0.78 -3.60
CA THR A 155 -1.65 -0.55 -2.97
C THR A 155 -2.98 -0.93 -2.33
N HIS A 156 -3.58 -0.02 -1.56
CA HIS A 156 -4.82 -0.32 -0.85
C HIS A 156 -5.96 -0.59 -1.84
N TYR A 157 -6.06 0.26 -2.85
CA TYR A 157 -7.05 0.08 -3.92
C TYR A 157 -6.83 -1.22 -4.70
N ALA A 158 -5.59 -1.60 -5.01
CA ALA A 158 -5.29 -2.85 -5.71
C ALA A 158 -5.71 -4.09 -4.91
N ARG A 159 -5.47 -4.10 -3.58
CA ARG A 159 -5.89 -5.22 -2.71
C ARG A 159 -7.40 -5.38 -2.66
N VAL A 160 -8.12 -4.28 -2.38
CA VAL A 160 -9.59 -4.28 -2.34
C VAL A 160 -10.14 -4.70 -3.69
N PHE A 161 -9.60 -4.16 -4.78
CA PHE A 161 -10.02 -4.49 -6.13
C PHE A 161 -9.88 -5.99 -6.41
N ILE A 162 -8.71 -6.58 -6.17
CA ILE A 162 -8.49 -8.01 -6.41
C ILE A 162 -9.38 -8.87 -5.54
N ALA A 163 -9.55 -8.54 -4.25
CA ALA A 163 -10.42 -9.27 -3.35
C ALA A 163 -11.89 -9.26 -3.80
N VAL A 164 -12.40 -8.08 -4.22
CA VAL A 164 -13.76 -7.94 -4.77
C VAL A 164 -13.93 -8.68 -6.08
N VAL A 165 -12.96 -8.61 -6.99
CA VAL A 165 -13.02 -9.31 -8.29
C VAL A 165 -13.00 -10.84 -8.09
N LYS A 166 -12.19 -11.33 -7.15
CA LYS A 166 -12.17 -12.75 -6.73
C LYS A 166 -13.54 -13.19 -6.24
N GLU A 167 -14.12 -12.42 -5.32
CA GLU A 167 -15.41 -12.74 -4.72
C GLU A 167 -16.56 -12.75 -5.74
N LEU A 168 -16.61 -11.73 -6.59
CA LEU A 168 -17.64 -11.63 -7.63
C LEU A 168 -17.42 -12.58 -8.80
N LYS A 169 -16.30 -13.32 -8.83
CA LYS A 169 -15.93 -14.29 -9.88
C LYS A 169 -16.02 -13.70 -11.29
N ILE A 170 -15.64 -12.43 -11.45
CA ILE A 170 -15.65 -11.75 -12.76
C ILE A 170 -14.62 -12.37 -13.72
N ILE A 171 -13.53 -12.91 -13.16
CA ILE A 171 -12.46 -13.58 -13.88
C ILE A 171 -12.49 -15.08 -13.55
N ASP A 172 -12.71 -15.90 -14.57
CA ASP A 172 -12.92 -17.34 -14.40
C ASP A 172 -11.64 -18.09 -14.03
N ASN A 173 -10.52 -17.68 -14.61
CA ASN A 173 -9.22 -18.32 -14.39
C ASN A 173 -8.38 -17.53 -13.39
N PRO A 174 -7.95 -18.13 -12.27
CA PRO A 174 -7.12 -17.46 -11.29
C PRO A 174 -5.84 -16.82 -11.82
N GLY A 175 -5.25 -17.41 -12.87
CA GLY A 175 -4.03 -16.91 -13.51
C GLY A 175 -4.25 -15.66 -14.39
N ASP A 176 -5.50 -15.31 -14.67
CA ASP A 176 -5.87 -14.16 -15.50
C ASP A 176 -6.14 -12.89 -14.69
N LEU A 177 -6.06 -12.95 -13.36
CA LEU A 177 -6.05 -11.78 -12.47
C LEU A 177 -4.77 -11.81 -11.65
N ARG A 178 -3.98 -10.74 -11.70
CA ARG A 178 -2.64 -10.72 -11.10
C ARG A 178 -2.38 -9.41 -10.38
N TYR A 179 -1.68 -9.50 -9.25
CA TYR A 179 -1.16 -8.35 -8.55
C TYR A 179 0.17 -7.93 -9.20
N ALA A 180 0.41 -6.63 -9.39
CA ALA A 180 1.61 -6.15 -10.06
C ALA A 180 2.27 -4.99 -9.29
N ALA A 181 3.56 -5.11 -9.03
CA ALA A 181 4.39 -4.05 -8.47
C ALA A 181 5.21 -3.35 -9.56
N THR A 182 5.24 -2.04 -9.45
CA THR A 182 5.98 -1.13 -10.33
C THR A 182 6.83 -0.16 -9.54
N CYS A 183 7.83 0.42 -10.20
CA CYS A 183 8.56 1.58 -9.71
C CYS A 183 8.49 2.73 -10.72
N VAL A 184 8.74 3.95 -10.25
CA VAL A 184 8.90 5.12 -11.13
C VAL A 184 10.27 5.05 -11.81
N ALA A 185 10.30 5.16 -13.14
CA ALA A 185 11.53 5.06 -13.94
C ALA A 185 12.60 6.09 -13.54
N LYS A 186 12.19 7.32 -13.19
CA LYS A 186 13.10 8.38 -12.74
C LYS A 186 13.81 8.02 -11.44
N ASP A 187 13.06 7.53 -10.45
CA ASP A 187 13.61 7.14 -9.14
C ASP A 187 14.56 5.94 -9.30
N TYR A 188 14.18 4.99 -10.16
CA TYR A 188 15.02 3.87 -10.54
C TYR A 188 16.36 4.32 -11.17
N ASN A 189 16.32 5.21 -12.17
CA ASN A 189 17.53 5.72 -12.81
C ASN A 189 18.39 6.54 -11.84
N MET A 190 17.77 7.27 -10.91
CA MET A 190 18.48 8.01 -9.88
C MET A 190 19.21 7.06 -8.91
N ALA A 191 18.55 6.01 -8.45
CA ALA A 191 19.17 4.98 -7.60
C ALA A 191 20.35 4.31 -8.32
N TYR A 192 20.16 3.94 -9.59
CA TYR A 192 21.22 3.36 -10.44
C TYR A 192 22.45 4.27 -10.56
N LYS A 193 22.27 5.54 -10.94
CA LYS A 193 23.38 6.50 -11.15
C LYS A 193 24.18 6.76 -9.88
N ARG A 194 23.52 6.76 -8.73
CA ARG A 194 24.15 7.01 -7.43
C ARG A 194 24.76 5.76 -6.80
N GLN A 195 24.47 4.57 -7.35
CA GLN A 195 24.75 3.29 -6.71
C GLN A 195 24.20 3.27 -5.26
N ASP A 196 23.04 3.88 -5.05
CA ASP A 196 22.47 4.08 -3.72
C ASP A 196 21.51 2.94 -3.37
N TYR A 197 22.03 1.97 -2.62
CA TYR A 197 21.30 0.79 -2.13
C TYR A 197 20.24 1.14 -1.08
N GLU A 198 20.32 2.32 -0.49
CA GLU A 198 19.46 2.77 0.60
C GLU A 198 18.40 3.76 0.15
N MET A 199 18.35 4.09 -1.15
CA MET A 199 17.34 4.97 -1.71
C MET A 199 15.94 4.34 -1.63
N THR A 200 14.99 5.10 -1.11
CA THR A 200 13.56 4.73 -1.14
C THR A 200 12.95 5.05 -2.51
N ILE A 201 12.76 4.02 -3.33
CA ILE A 201 12.01 4.04 -4.58
C ILE A 201 10.52 3.87 -4.25
N ASN A 202 9.71 4.85 -4.64
CA ASN A 202 8.28 4.81 -4.41
C ASN A 202 7.60 3.74 -5.27
N GLY A 203 7.18 2.67 -4.59
CA GLY A 203 6.42 1.60 -5.19
C GLY A 203 5.02 2.00 -5.57
N HIS A 204 4.56 1.52 -6.72
CA HIS A 204 3.16 1.59 -7.09
C HIS A 204 2.64 0.22 -7.46
N GLN A 205 1.42 -0.07 -7.02
CA GLN A 205 0.79 -1.38 -7.18
C GLN A 205 -0.47 -1.23 -7.99
N PHE A 206 -0.62 -2.13 -8.94
CA PHE A 206 -1.72 -2.18 -9.89
C PHE A 206 -2.28 -3.61 -9.93
N ALA A 207 -3.47 -3.74 -10.52
CA ALA A 207 -3.98 -5.04 -10.92
C ALA A 207 -3.70 -5.25 -12.41
N MET A 208 -3.49 -6.49 -12.80
CA MET A 208 -3.47 -6.89 -14.20
C MET A 208 -4.54 -7.93 -14.45
N VAL A 209 -5.18 -7.82 -15.60
CA VAL A 209 -6.24 -8.75 -16.01
C VAL A 209 -6.03 -9.20 -17.43
N ARG A 210 -6.33 -10.47 -17.71
CA ARG A 210 -6.43 -11.00 -19.06
C ARG A 210 -7.90 -11.09 -19.47
N ILE A 211 -8.22 -10.52 -20.64
CA ILE A 211 -9.55 -10.63 -21.25
C ILE A 211 -9.34 -11.08 -22.69
N GLY A 212 -9.73 -12.34 -22.97
CA GLY A 212 -9.40 -13.00 -24.23
C GLY A 212 -7.89 -13.09 -24.43
N PRO A 213 -7.34 -12.69 -25.60
CA PRO A 213 -5.91 -12.77 -25.86
C PRO A 213 -5.11 -11.61 -25.25
N LYS A 214 -5.77 -10.57 -24.71
CA LYS A 214 -5.14 -9.31 -24.32
C LYS A 214 -4.94 -9.21 -22.81
N TRP A 215 -3.84 -8.59 -22.42
CA TRP A 215 -3.58 -8.15 -21.05
C TRP A 215 -3.89 -6.67 -20.89
N TYR A 216 -4.46 -6.32 -19.74
CA TYR A 216 -4.73 -4.94 -19.36
C TYR A 216 -4.14 -4.70 -17.97
N ALA A 217 -3.48 -3.56 -17.81
CA ALA A 217 -3.11 -3.04 -16.51
C ALA A 217 -4.17 -2.06 -16.02
N ILE A 218 -4.54 -2.16 -14.75
CA ILE A 218 -5.61 -1.39 -14.12
C ILE A 218 -5.01 -0.53 -13.01
N ASN A 219 -5.09 0.78 -13.18
CA ASN A 219 -4.83 1.74 -12.12
C ASN A 219 -6.08 1.88 -11.25
N THR A 220 -6.19 1.01 -10.26
CA THR A 220 -7.33 0.88 -9.35
C THR A 220 -7.58 2.13 -8.53
N SER A 221 -6.57 3.00 -8.35
CA SER A 221 -6.71 4.28 -7.65
C SER A 221 -7.29 5.41 -8.50
N LYS A 222 -7.39 5.21 -9.82
CA LYS A 222 -7.90 6.21 -10.78
C LYS A 222 -9.01 5.69 -11.68
N GLY A 223 -9.30 4.38 -11.64
CA GLY A 223 -10.27 3.75 -12.55
C GLY A 223 -9.81 3.68 -14.00
N GLU A 224 -8.51 3.78 -14.25
CA GLU A 224 -7.93 3.78 -15.59
C GLU A 224 -7.40 2.40 -15.99
N THR A 225 -7.44 2.13 -17.29
CA THR A 225 -6.94 0.87 -17.86
C THR A 225 -6.05 1.14 -19.05
N VAL A 226 -4.96 0.40 -19.16
CA VAL A 226 -4.05 0.43 -20.30
C VAL A 226 -3.96 -0.97 -20.89
N GLU A 227 -4.18 -1.09 -22.19
CA GLU A 227 -3.95 -2.33 -22.93
C GLU A 227 -2.44 -2.55 -23.11
N MET A 228 -1.96 -3.75 -22.77
CA MET A 228 -0.57 -4.14 -22.97
C MET A 228 -0.34 -4.56 -24.42
N SER A 229 0.91 -4.53 -24.89
CA SER A 229 1.25 -4.99 -26.23
C SER A 229 0.88 -6.47 -26.45
N MET A 230 0.63 -6.87 -27.71
CA MET A 230 0.20 -8.24 -28.04
C MET A 230 1.24 -9.31 -27.67
N ASP A 231 2.52 -8.94 -27.62
CA ASP A 231 3.64 -9.81 -27.24
C ASP A 231 3.91 -9.82 -25.72
N PHE A 232 3.21 -8.98 -24.95
CA PHE A 232 3.35 -8.92 -23.51
C PHE A 232 2.97 -10.25 -22.86
N SER A 233 3.81 -10.67 -21.91
CA SER A 233 3.54 -11.82 -21.06
C SER A 233 3.99 -11.51 -19.64
N PRO A 234 3.10 -11.57 -18.63
CA PRO A 234 3.46 -11.28 -17.25
C PRO A 234 4.53 -12.24 -16.70
N ASP A 235 4.58 -13.47 -17.23
CA ASP A 235 5.56 -14.49 -16.83
C ASP A 235 6.97 -14.25 -17.39
N LYS A 236 7.15 -13.27 -18.29
CA LYS A 236 8.45 -12.90 -18.87
C LYS A 236 9.09 -11.69 -18.18
N ILE A 237 8.42 -11.08 -17.20
CA ILE A 237 8.95 -9.93 -16.47
C ILE A 237 10.07 -10.39 -15.55
N SER A 238 11.29 -10.03 -15.91
CA SER A 238 12.48 -10.24 -15.10
C SER A 238 13.47 -9.10 -15.37
N PRO A 239 14.10 -8.52 -14.33
CA PRO A 239 15.14 -7.53 -14.55
C PRO A 239 16.24 -8.08 -15.47
N PRO A 240 16.80 -7.26 -16.39
CA PRO A 240 16.50 -5.84 -16.61
C PRO A 240 15.28 -5.56 -17.52
N ASN A 241 14.63 -6.60 -18.05
CA ASN A 241 13.50 -6.51 -18.98
C ASN A 241 12.20 -6.06 -18.26
N ASN A 242 12.11 -4.76 -17.99
CA ASN A 242 10.91 -4.17 -17.43
C ASN A 242 9.95 -3.79 -18.55
N THR A 243 8.65 -4.00 -18.33
CA THR A 243 7.63 -3.43 -19.22
C THR A 243 7.25 -2.05 -18.70
N ALA A 244 7.45 -1.03 -19.54
CA ALA A 244 7.02 0.32 -19.22
C ALA A 244 5.51 0.46 -19.41
N ILE A 245 4.89 1.22 -18.53
CA ILE A 245 3.48 1.60 -18.62
C ILE A 245 3.31 3.06 -18.20
N GLN A 246 2.40 3.74 -18.88
CA GLN A 246 2.00 5.09 -18.57
C GLN A 246 0.48 5.17 -18.52
N PHE A 247 -0.03 5.72 -17.43
CA PHE A 247 -1.46 5.98 -17.24
C PHE A 247 -1.76 7.44 -17.57
N GLN A 248 -2.96 7.73 -18.08
CA GLN A 248 -3.36 9.08 -18.48
C GLN A 248 -3.41 10.02 -17.27
N SER A 249 -3.77 9.51 -16.09
CA SER A 249 -3.74 10.26 -14.83
C SER A 249 -2.33 10.71 -14.41
N TYR A 250 -1.28 10.13 -15.00
CA TYR A 250 0.11 10.40 -14.66
C TYR A 250 0.95 10.61 -15.94
N PRO A 251 0.68 11.67 -16.73
CA PRO A 251 1.25 11.86 -18.07
C PRO A 251 2.77 12.07 -18.07
N GLU A 252 3.34 12.50 -16.95
CA GLU A 252 4.79 12.71 -16.78
C GLU A 252 5.49 11.53 -16.10
N VAL A 253 4.73 10.52 -15.67
CA VAL A 253 5.26 9.38 -14.93
C VAL A 253 5.27 8.16 -15.83
N THR A 254 6.43 7.52 -15.94
CA THR A 254 6.57 6.17 -16.51
C THR A 254 6.79 5.20 -15.38
N PHE A 255 5.88 4.24 -15.25
CA PHE A 255 6.02 3.13 -14.32
C PHE A 255 6.69 1.96 -15.04
N LEU A 256 7.54 1.22 -14.32
CA LEU A 256 8.19 0.02 -14.82
C LEU A 256 7.63 -1.17 -14.06
N PHE A 257 7.00 -2.13 -14.73
CA PHE A 257 6.63 -3.41 -14.12
C PHE A 257 7.89 -4.17 -13.73
N ARG A 258 7.99 -4.52 -12.44
CA ARG A 258 9.15 -5.19 -11.85
C ARG A 258 8.82 -6.61 -11.41
N LYS A 259 7.62 -6.80 -10.87
CA LYS A 259 7.16 -8.10 -10.39
C LYS A 259 5.66 -8.22 -10.59
N ILE A 260 5.23 -9.35 -11.12
CA ILE A 260 3.82 -9.67 -11.33
C ILE A 260 3.57 -11.03 -10.69
N GLY A 261 2.50 -11.14 -9.93
CA GLY A 261 2.08 -12.40 -9.32
C GLY A 261 1.70 -13.43 -10.38
N LYS A 262 1.75 -14.71 -10.00
CA LYS A 262 1.36 -15.82 -10.90
C LYS A 262 -0.16 -15.96 -11.05
N ASN A 263 -0.92 -15.55 -10.03
CA ASN A 263 -2.37 -15.63 -9.98
C ASN A 263 -2.91 -14.65 -8.92
N HIS A 264 -4.22 -14.63 -8.73
CA HIS A 264 -4.89 -13.69 -7.80
C HIS A 264 -4.65 -13.95 -6.31
N SER A 265 -3.92 -15.02 -5.95
CA SER A 265 -3.50 -15.32 -4.58
C SER A 265 -2.02 -15.03 -4.35
N ASP A 266 -1.26 -14.73 -5.40
CA ASP A 266 0.12 -14.28 -5.31
C ASP A 266 0.16 -12.77 -5.06
N ASN A 267 0.22 -12.40 -3.79
CA ASN A 267 0.34 -11.02 -3.32
C ASN A 267 1.76 -10.47 -3.48
N ILE A 268 2.64 -11.12 -4.25
CA ILE A 268 4.02 -10.73 -4.52
C ILE A 268 4.86 -10.44 -3.26
N GLN A 269 4.45 -10.96 -2.09
CA GLN A 269 5.01 -10.66 -0.76
C GLN A 269 4.93 -9.16 -0.41
N ASP A 270 3.84 -8.50 -0.77
CA ASP A 270 3.61 -7.06 -0.55
C ASP A 270 3.24 -6.68 0.89
N ASN A 271 3.50 -7.56 1.87
CA ASN A 271 3.07 -7.41 3.26
C ASN A 271 3.97 -6.52 4.13
N SER A 272 5.06 -5.97 3.59
CA SER A 272 5.85 -4.95 4.31
C SER A 272 6.50 -3.95 3.35
N LEU A 273 6.78 -2.74 3.87
CA LEU A 273 7.57 -1.74 3.15
C LEU A 273 8.92 -2.30 2.75
N ILE A 274 9.64 -2.99 3.65
CA ILE A 274 10.96 -3.56 3.37
C ILE A 274 10.89 -4.53 2.19
N LYS A 275 9.89 -5.41 2.13
CA LYS A 275 9.76 -6.38 1.03
C LYS A 275 9.42 -5.69 -0.29
N LEU A 276 8.54 -4.69 -0.24
CA LEU A 276 8.22 -3.86 -1.40
C LEU A 276 9.47 -3.12 -1.91
N MET A 277 10.21 -2.50 -0.99
CA MET A 277 11.48 -1.83 -1.23
C MET A 277 12.55 -2.76 -1.77
N ASN A 278 12.66 -3.98 -1.24
CA ASN A 278 13.62 -4.98 -1.70
C ASN A 278 13.32 -5.44 -3.13
N ILE A 279 12.06 -5.66 -3.48
CA ILE A 279 11.64 -5.92 -4.88
C ILE A 279 12.14 -4.81 -5.82
N TYR A 280 12.22 -3.58 -5.31
CA TYR A 280 12.75 -2.45 -6.06
C TYR A 280 14.24 -2.27 -5.98
N ARG A 281 14.96 -2.77 -4.97
CA ARG A 281 16.40 -2.54 -4.65
C ARG A 281 17.34 -3.62 -5.16
N SER A 282 16.89 -4.87 -5.27
CA SER A 282 17.69 -5.94 -5.86
C SER A 282 16.81 -6.87 -6.71
N GLY A 283 17.31 -7.26 -7.88
CA GLY A 283 16.65 -8.28 -8.71
C GLY A 283 16.66 -9.68 -8.07
N GLU A 284 17.39 -9.88 -6.97
CA GLU A 284 17.50 -11.13 -6.24
C GLU A 284 17.39 -10.88 -4.72
N ASN A 285 16.76 -11.83 -4.00
CA ASN A 285 16.60 -11.77 -2.54
C ASN A 285 17.93 -11.90 -1.77
N ASN A 286 19.01 -12.32 -2.44
CA ASN A 286 20.29 -12.70 -1.83
C ASN A 286 21.53 -12.09 -2.52
N ARG A 287 21.37 -11.23 -3.55
CA ARG A 287 22.47 -10.48 -4.17
C ARG A 287 22.19 -8.99 -4.17
N GLN A 288 23.02 -8.25 -3.44
CA GLN A 288 22.97 -6.79 -3.28
C GLN A 288 23.69 -6.03 -4.41
N SER A 289 24.25 -6.70 -5.42
CA SER A 289 24.89 -6.01 -6.54
C SER A 289 23.84 -5.38 -7.45
N PHE A 290 24.07 -4.14 -7.90
CA PHE A 290 23.27 -3.50 -8.97
C PHE A 290 23.35 -4.34 -10.25
N SER A 291 22.33 -5.18 -10.49
CA SER A 291 22.18 -6.00 -11.70
C SER A 291 21.38 -5.28 -12.80
N TRP A 292 21.13 -4.00 -12.60
CA TRP A 292 20.20 -3.20 -13.38
C TRP A 292 20.94 -2.35 -14.42
N SER A 293 20.30 -2.12 -15.55
CA SER A 293 20.71 -1.11 -16.52
C SER A 293 19.89 0.16 -16.31
N GLU A 294 20.43 1.32 -16.71
CA GLU A 294 19.63 2.53 -16.87
C GLU A 294 18.42 2.24 -17.77
N TYR A 295 17.25 2.72 -17.37
CA TYR A 295 16.09 2.70 -18.23
C TYR A 295 16.14 3.90 -19.16
N GLU A 296 16.32 3.65 -20.44
CA GLU A 296 16.18 4.64 -21.49
C GLU A 296 14.82 4.46 -22.15
N LYS A 297 14.03 5.53 -22.20
CA LYS A 297 12.76 5.52 -22.91
C LYS A 297 13.07 5.41 -24.41
N LEU A 298 12.73 4.27 -25.02
CA LEU A 298 12.78 4.09 -26.47
C LEU A 298 11.78 5.02 -27.17
#